data_AF-A0A7S4PCW2-F1
#
_entry.id   AF-A0A7S4PCW2-F1
#
_cell.length_a   1.000
_cell.length_b   1.000
_cell.length_c   1.000
_cell.angle_alpha   90.00
_cell.angle_beta   90.00
_cell.angle_gamma   90.00
#
_symmetry.space_group_name_H-M   'P 1'
#
loop_
_entity.id
_entity.type
_entity.pdbx_description
1 polymer ?
#
loop_
_entity_poly.entity_id
_entity_poly.type
_entity_poly.pdbx_seq_one_letter_code
_entity_poly.pdbx_strand_id
1 'polypeptide(L)'
;KLEDANWAGTAKSRECTLILTEGDSAKALAVSGLSVLGRDRYGVFPLKGKLINVREATNLQVKNNTELAAIKAILGLQNSATYDLDKKESSAFPLRYGKVMLMTD
;
A
#
# COMPACT_ATOMS: atom_id res chain seq x y z
N LYS A 1 -5.96 9.96 -5.98
CA LYS A 1 -6.59 9.30 -4.79
C LYS A 1 -5.54 8.96 -3.74
N LEU A 2 -4.41 8.38 -4.13
CA LEU A 2 -3.23 8.22 -3.27
C LEU A 2 -2.71 9.59 -2.80
N GLU A 3 -2.46 9.72 -1.50
CA GLU A 3 -1.46 10.64 -0.95
C GLU A 3 -0.19 9.82 -0.72
N ASP A 4 0.83 10.01 -1.55
CA ASP A 4 2.03 9.18 -1.50
C ASP A 4 2.97 9.66 -0.38
N ALA A 5 3.75 8.75 0.21
CA ALA A 5 4.76 9.14 1.17
C ALA A 5 5.98 9.69 0.40
N ASN A 6 6.61 10.78 0.86
CA ASN A 6 7.74 11.36 0.13
C ASN A 6 8.91 10.37 -0.02
N TRP A 7 9.06 9.43 0.91
CA TRP A 7 10.12 8.41 0.87
C TRP A 7 9.73 7.12 0.16
N ALA A 8 8.48 6.98 -0.30
CA ALA A 8 8.00 5.77 -0.96
C ALA A 8 8.69 5.54 -2.31
N GLY A 9 9.37 4.39 -2.47
CA GLY A 9 10.18 4.06 -3.64
C GLY A 9 11.63 4.56 -3.58
N THR A 10 12.05 5.18 -2.47
CA THR A 10 13.45 5.59 -2.24
C THR A 10 14.22 4.55 -1.42
N ALA A 11 15.48 4.82 -1.08
CA ALA A 11 16.26 3.99 -0.15
C ALA A 11 15.59 3.83 1.24
N LYS A 12 14.70 4.75 1.62
CA LYS A 12 13.95 4.74 2.89
C LYS A 12 12.58 4.06 2.80
N SER A 13 12.27 3.36 1.71
CA SER A 13 10.99 2.68 1.50
C SER A 13 10.61 1.73 2.65
N ARG A 14 11.59 1.07 3.28
CA ARG A 14 11.38 0.16 4.41
C ARG A 14 10.81 0.85 5.65
N GLU A 15 11.05 2.16 5.80
CA GLU A 15 10.51 2.97 6.90
C GLU A 15 9.07 3.45 6.61
N CYS A 16 8.63 3.35 5.35
CA CYS A 16 7.34 3.87 4.93
C CYS A 16 6.19 2.94 5.28
N THR A 17 5.05 3.52 5.62
CA THR A 17 3.78 2.83 5.89
C THR A 17 2.69 3.35 4.95
N LEU A 18 2.03 2.45 4.22
CA LEU A 18 0.83 2.78 3.46
C LEU A 18 -0.39 2.52 4.34
N ILE A 19 -1.20 3.56 4.56
CA ILE A 19 -2.46 3.47 5.29
C ILE A 19 -3.57 3.20 4.26
N LEU A 20 -4.21 2.04 4.35
CA LEU A 20 -5.40 1.70 3.58
C LEU A 20 -6.64 2.04 4.40
N THR A 21 -7.43 3.00 3.94
CA THR A 21 -8.58 3.51 4.68
C THR A 21 -9.90 2.98 4.12
N GLU A 22 -10.89 2.74 4.96
CA GLU A 22 -12.24 2.44 4.50
C GLU A 22 -12.94 3.71 3.97
N GLY A 23 -12.94 3.87 2.65
CA GLY A 23 -13.57 5.01 1.98
C GLY A 23 -12.81 6.33 2.05
N ASP A 24 -13.35 7.34 1.36
CA ASP A 24 -12.74 8.67 1.25
C ASP A 24 -12.92 9.49 2.56
N SER A 25 -13.89 9.15 3.42
CA SER A 25 -14.08 9.80 4.74
C SER A 25 -12.94 9.48 5.70
N ALA A 26 -12.59 8.20 5.86
CA ALA A 26 -11.47 7.78 6.70
C ALA A 26 -10.14 8.32 6.15
N LYS A 27 -9.98 8.44 4.82
CA LYS A 27 -8.83 9.11 4.21
C LYS A 27 -8.65 10.53 4.74
N ALA A 28 -9.71 11.34 4.76
CA ALA A 28 -9.62 12.74 5.21
C ALA A 28 -9.11 12.83 6.66
N LEU A 29 -9.56 11.92 7.53
CA LEU A 29 -9.09 11.81 8.91
C LEU A 29 -7.61 11.38 8.99
N ALA A 30 -7.19 10.38 8.21
CA ALA A 30 -5.79 9.98 8.17
C ALA A 30 -4.88 11.15 7.71
N VAL A 31 -5.29 11.85 6.65
CA VAL A 31 -4.52 12.97 6.09
C VAL A 31 -4.39 14.14 7.06
N SER A 32 -5.43 14.45 7.85
CA SER A 32 -5.33 15.48 8.88
C SER A 32 -4.32 15.07 9.97
N GLY A 33 -4.29 13.80 10.38
CA GLY A 33 -3.29 13.26 11.30
C GLY A 33 -1.86 13.29 10.77
N LEU A 34 -1.67 13.15 9.45
CA LEU A 34 -0.33 13.23 8.83
C LEU A 34 0.31 14.61 8.94
N SER A 35 -0.45 15.68 9.15
CA SER A 35 0.12 17.00 9.39
C SER A 35 0.99 17.06 10.65
N VAL A 36 0.74 16.15 11.61
CA VAL A 36 1.49 16.04 12.87
C VAL A 36 2.65 15.06 12.75
N LEU A 37 2.42 13.90 12.12
CA LEU A 37 3.41 12.81 12.00
C LEU A 37 4.41 13.01 10.85
N GLY A 38 4.10 13.89 9.90
CA GLY A 38 4.90 14.16 8.70
C GLY A 38 4.53 13.26 7.52
N ARG A 39 4.63 13.83 6.30
CA ARG A 39 4.30 13.18 5.02
C ARG A 39 5.44 12.31 4.45
N ASP A 40 6.56 12.25 5.15
CA ASP A 40 7.74 11.53 4.67
C ASP A 40 7.56 10.01 4.72
N ARG A 41 7.01 9.51 5.82
CA ARG A 41 6.91 8.06 6.09
C ARG A 41 5.54 7.48 5.80
N TYR A 42 4.51 8.30 5.65
CA TYR A 42 3.13 7.82 5.61
C TYR A 42 2.44 8.24 4.32
N GLY A 43 1.89 7.25 3.61
CA GLY A 43 0.96 7.48 2.50
C GLY A 43 -0.43 7.00 2.86
N VAL A 44 -1.45 7.49 2.17
CA VAL A 44 -2.86 7.14 2.41
C VAL A 44 -3.54 6.80 1.10
N PHE A 45 -4.21 5.65 1.05
CA PHE A 45 -5.01 5.23 -0.09
C PHE A 45 -6.40 4.74 0.36
N PRO A 46 -7.49 5.37 -0.11
CA PRO A 46 -8.85 4.98 0.23
C PRO A 46 -9.30 3.76 -0.57
N LEU A 47 -9.79 2.75 0.13
CA LEU A 47 -10.44 1.58 -0.47
C LEU A 47 -11.88 1.89 -0.85
N LYS A 48 -12.27 1.47 -2.06
CA LYS A 48 -13.67 1.54 -2.51
C LYS A 48 -14.44 0.27 -2.15
N GLY A 49 -15.11 0.30 -1.00
CA GLY A 49 -15.98 -0.77 -0.56
C GLY A 49 -15.22 -2.07 -0.26
N LYS A 50 -15.93 -3.20 -0.32
CA LYS A 50 -15.37 -4.51 0.04
C LYS A 50 -14.41 -5.00 -1.04
N LEU A 51 -13.19 -5.37 -0.63
CA LEU A 51 -12.24 -6.05 -1.50
C LEU A 51 -12.79 -7.42 -1.92
N ILE A 52 -12.43 -7.84 -3.13
CA ILE A 52 -12.78 -9.18 -3.61
C ILE A 52 -11.98 -10.26 -2.86
N ASN A 53 -12.62 -11.39 -2.56
CA ASN A 53 -11.92 -12.56 -2.05
C ASN A 53 -11.14 -13.23 -3.19
N VAL A 54 -9.84 -12.96 -3.26
CA VAL A 54 -8.97 -13.48 -4.34
C VAL A 54 -8.79 -15.00 -4.31
N ARG A 55 -9.12 -15.70 -3.21
CA ARG A 55 -9.04 -17.17 -3.13
C ARG A 55 -10.15 -17.86 -3.93
N GLU A 56 -11.30 -17.19 -4.08
CA GLU A 56 -12.50 -17.71 -4.75
C GLU A 56 -12.74 -17.06 -6.12
N ALA A 57 -12.03 -15.96 -6.39
CA ALA A 57 -12.17 -15.23 -7.65
C ALA A 57 -11.37 -15.88 -8.78
N THR A 58 -11.91 -15.80 -9.99
CA THR A 58 -11.20 -16.20 -11.22
C THR A 58 -10.03 -15.25 -11.50
N ASN A 59 -9.02 -15.74 -12.23
CA ASN A 59 -7.88 -14.93 -12.66
C ASN A 59 -8.31 -13.66 -13.44
N LEU A 60 -9.40 -13.76 -14.23
CA LEU A 60 -9.95 -12.63 -14.97
C LEU A 60 -10.53 -11.56 -14.03
N GLN A 61 -11.29 -11.97 -13.01
CA GLN A 61 -11.84 -11.06 -12.00
C GLN A 61 -10.73 -10.37 -11.21
N VAL A 62 -9.70 -11.11 -10.81
CA VAL A 62 -8.54 -10.54 -10.09
C VAL A 62 -7.78 -9.55 -10.97
N LYS A 63 -7.53 -9.90 -12.25
CA LYS A 63 -6.80 -9.05 -13.20
C LYS A 63 -7.57 -7.77 -13.54
N ASN A 64 -8.89 -7.85 -13.65
CA ASN A 64 -9.74 -6.71 -13.99
C ASN A 64 -10.11 -5.86 -12.77
N ASN A 65 -9.75 -6.27 -11.55
CA ASN A 65 -10.01 -5.49 -10.36
C ASN A 65 -9.02 -4.31 -10.25
N THR A 66 -9.54 -3.10 -10.47
CA THR A 66 -8.75 -1.86 -10.46
C THR A 66 -8.18 -1.53 -9.08
N GLU A 67 -8.86 -1.92 -8.01
CA GLU A 67 -8.42 -1.67 -6.63
C GLU A 67 -7.18 -2.49 -6.28
N LEU A 68 -7.21 -3.79 -6.61
CA LEU A 68 -6.05 -4.67 -6.47
C LEU A 68 -4.89 -4.21 -7.36
N ALA A 69 -5.17 -3.79 -8.60
CA ALA A 69 -4.15 -3.27 -9.50
C ALA A 69 -3.49 -1.99 -8.95
N ALA A 70 -4.26 -1.12 -8.31
CA ALA A 70 -3.75 0.07 -7.65
C ALA A 70 -2.86 -0.28 -6.45
N ILE A 71 -3.33 -1.15 -5.53
CA ILE A 71 -2.57 -1.57 -4.33
C ILE A 71 -1.24 -2.24 -4.73
N LYS A 72 -1.33 -3.26 -5.60
CA LYS A 72 -0.46 -3.47 -6.77
C LYS A 72 0.72 -2.51 -6.93
N ALA A 73 0.45 -1.52 -7.77
CA ALA A 73 1.39 -0.52 -8.22
C ALA A 73 1.92 0.35 -7.07
N ILE A 74 1.07 0.71 -6.10
CA ILE A 74 1.44 1.59 -4.99
C ILE A 74 2.52 0.93 -4.13
N LEU A 75 2.36 -0.36 -3.81
CA LEU A 75 3.33 -1.11 -3.01
C LEU A 75 4.55 -1.57 -3.80
N GLY A 76 4.47 -1.61 -5.14
CA GLY A 76 5.48 -2.21 -6.00
C GLY A 76 5.45 -3.74 -5.97
N LEU A 77 4.29 -4.34 -5.71
CA LEU A 77 4.14 -5.79 -5.68
C LEU A 77 4.14 -6.37 -7.10
N GLN A 78 4.85 -7.47 -7.27
CA GLN A 78 4.96 -8.23 -8.50
C GLN A 78 4.37 -9.62 -8.30
N ASN A 79 3.58 -10.09 -9.27
CA ASN A 79 3.07 -11.46 -9.22
C ASN A 79 4.24 -12.46 -9.29
N SER A 80 4.14 -13.54 -8.53
CA SER A 80 5.13 -14.63 -8.49
C SER A 80 6.51 -14.24 -7.95
N ALA A 81 6.69 -13.02 -7.42
CA ALA A 81 7.88 -12.64 -6.69
C ALA A 81 7.85 -13.19 -5.25
N THR A 82 9.00 -13.67 -4.76
CA THR A 82 9.16 -14.11 -3.37
C THR A 82 9.80 -12.98 -2.57
N TYR A 83 9.08 -12.49 -1.56
CA TYR A 83 9.54 -11.43 -0.65
C TYR A 83 10.10 -12.03 0.64
N ASP A 84 11.30 -12.59 0.55
CA ASP A 84 12.02 -13.14 1.70
C ASP A 84 12.80 -12.00 2.38
N LEU A 85 12.29 -11.53 3.52
CA LEU A 85 12.86 -10.40 4.26
C LEU A 85 14.08 -10.80 5.11
N ASP A 86 14.33 -12.11 5.27
CA ASP A 86 15.44 -12.66 6.06
C ASP A 86 16.69 -12.89 5.21
N LYS A 87 16.52 -13.00 3.88
CA LYS A 87 17.63 -13.00 2.93
C LYS A 87 18.27 -11.60 2.86
N LYS A 88 19.44 -11.46 3.48
CA LYS A 88 20.32 -10.27 3.44
C LYS A 88 20.84 -9.89 2.03
N GLU A 89 20.51 -10.67 1.01
CA GLU A 89 21.06 -10.59 -0.35
C GLU A 89 20.20 -9.68 -1.24
N SER A 90 20.20 -8.37 -0.97
CA SER A 90 20.06 -7.33 -1.99
C SER A 90 20.21 -5.96 -1.32
N SER A 91 21.05 -5.11 -1.91
CA SER A 91 21.37 -3.77 -1.43
C SER A 91 20.18 -2.78 -1.45
N ALA A 92 19.02 -3.17 -1.95
CA ALA A 92 17.82 -2.34 -1.97
C ALA A 92 16.56 -3.12 -1.56
N PHE A 93 15.73 -2.51 -0.71
CA PHE A 93 14.41 -3.02 -0.34
C PHE A 93 13.48 -3.04 -1.58
N PRO A 94 12.85 -4.19 -1.93
CA PRO A 94 12.22 -4.37 -3.25
C PRO A 94 10.83 -3.74 -3.38
N LEU A 95 10.27 -3.20 -2.30
CA LEU A 95 8.92 -2.62 -2.27
C LEU A 95 8.98 -1.11 -2.02
N ARG A 96 7.93 -0.38 -2.41
CA ARG A 96 7.82 1.06 -2.17
C ARG A 96 7.48 1.39 -0.72
N TYR A 97 6.88 0.45 -0.01
CA TYR A 97 6.45 0.56 1.38
C TYR A 97 6.88 -0.66 2.19
N GLY A 98 7.40 -0.43 3.39
CA GLY A 98 7.79 -1.48 4.33
C GLY A 98 6.61 -2.08 5.09
N LYS A 99 5.54 -1.31 5.27
CA LYS A 99 4.41 -1.67 6.11
C LYS A 99 3.09 -1.26 5.45
N VAL A 100 2.05 -2.02 5.75
CA VAL A 100 0.67 -1.67 5.43
C VAL A 100 -0.09 -1.57 6.75
N MET A 101 -0.81 -0.47 6.94
CA MET A 101 -1.71 -0.25 8.07
C MET A 101 -3.13 -0.22 7.54
N LEU A 102 -4.00 -1.05 8.10
CA LEU A 102 -5.43 -1.03 7.79
C LEU A 102 -6.13 -0.10 8.79
N MET A 103 -6.93 0.83 8.28
CA MET A 103 -7.70 1.78 9.08
C MET A 103 -9.17 1.70 8.64
N THR A 104 -9.93 0.88 9.34
CA THR A 104 -11.33 0.57 9.08
C THR A 104 -12.14 0.70 10.37
N ASP A 105 -13.45 0.83 10.24
CA ASP A 105 -14.37 0.69 11.38
C ASP A 105 -14.68 -0.80 11.66
#